data_AF-A0A351CLZ1-F1
#
_entry.id   AF-A0A351CLZ1-F1
#
_cell.length_a   1.000
_cell.length_b   1.000
_cell.length_c   1.000
_cell.angle_alpha   90.00
_cell.angle_beta   90.00
_cell.angle_gamma   90.00
#
_symmetry.space_group_name_H-M   'P 1'
#
loop_
_entity.id
_entity.type
_entity.pdbx_description
1 polymer ?
#
loop_
_entity_poly.entity_id
_entity_poly.type
_entity_poly.pdbx_seq_one_letter_code
_entity_poly.pdbx_strand_id
1 'polypeptide(L)'
;EERCIACKLCEAVCPANAITIESEMREDGSRRTSQYDIDLFKCIFCGFCEEACPVDAIVETQIFDYAFESRDGSVLTKKRLLEIGEQNKKAIDQTKLEDSKYR
;
A
#
# COMPACT_ATOMS: atom_id res chain seq x y z
N GLU A 1 8.53 5.93 10.87
CA GLU A 1 7.21 6.58 10.90
C GLU A 1 6.48 6.29 9.59
N GLU A 2 5.16 6.08 9.63
CA GLU A 2 4.40 5.74 8.44
C GLU A 2 4.16 6.98 7.56
N ARG A 3 4.33 6.81 6.24
CA ARG A 3 4.13 7.91 5.27
C ARG A 3 2.66 8.24 5.04
N CYS A 4 1.77 7.26 5.22
CA CYS A 4 0.35 7.41 4.88
C CYS A 4 -0.35 8.48 5.71
N ILE A 5 -1.02 9.42 5.04
CA ILE A 5 -1.79 10.54 5.64
C ILE A 5 -3.31 10.31 5.60
N ALA A 6 -3.73 9.06 5.33
CA ALA A 6 -5.13 8.65 5.22
C ALA A 6 -5.96 9.53 4.26
N CYS A 7 -5.43 9.86 3.07
CA CYS A 7 -6.14 10.69 2.09
C CYS A 7 -7.23 9.94 1.30
N LYS A 8 -7.27 8.60 1.38
CA LYS A 8 -8.19 7.71 0.66
C LYS A 8 -8.14 7.79 -0.89
N LEU A 9 -7.14 8.45 -1.48
CA LEU A 9 -6.99 8.54 -2.95
C LEU A 9 -6.72 7.18 -3.60
N CYS A 10 -5.89 6.34 -2.98
CA CYS A 10 -5.59 5.01 -3.49
C CYS A 10 -6.80 4.07 -3.45
N GLU A 11 -7.69 4.23 -2.46
CA GLU A 11 -8.99 3.54 -2.42
C GLU A 11 -9.91 4.02 -3.54
N ALA A 12 -9.99 5.34 -3.76
CA ALA A 12 -10.85 5.92 -4.79
C ALA A 12 -10.41 5.58 -6.23
N VAL A 13 -9.10 5.48 -6.49
CA VAL A 13 -8.57 5.18 -7.83
C VAL A 13 -8.56 3.69 -8.16
N CYS A 14 -8.72 2.81 -7.16
CA CYS A 14 -8.59 1.37 -7.35
C CYS A 14 -9.70 0.85 -8.28
N PRO A 15 -9.39 0.39 -9.50
CA PRO A 15 -10.43 -0.01 -10.46
C PRO A 15 -11.19 -1.28 -10.03
N ALA A 16 -10.56 -2.09 -9.16
CA ALA A 16 -11.12 -3.35 -8.66
C ALA A 16 -11.76 -3.22 -7.27
N ASN A 17 -11.77 -2.03 -6.66
CA ASN A 17 -12.22 -1.82 -5.28
C ASN A 17 -11.60 -2.83 -4.29
N ALA A 18 -10.29 -3.05 -4.42
CA ALA A 18 -9.54 -4.03 -3.63
C ALA A 18 -9.04 -3.48 -2.29
N ILE A 19 -9.02 -2.15 -2.13
CA ILE A 19 -8.46 -1.46 -0.97
C ILE A 19 -9.60 -0.98 -0.07
N THR A 20 -9.47 -1.19 1.24
CA THR A 20 -10.39 -0.68 2.27
C THR A 20 -9.61 0.14 3.29
N ILE A 21 -10.01 1.40 3.51
CA ILE A 21 -9.30 2.32 4.41
C ILE A 21 -10.25 2.93 5.43
N GLU A 22 -9.89 2.79 6.71
CA GLU A 22 -10.49 3.59 7.79
C GLU A 22 -9.44 4.47 8.46
N SER A 23 -9.87 5.64 8.91
CA SER A 23 -8.98 6.67 9.44
C SER A 23 -9.47 7.29 10.73
N GLU A 24 -8.56 7.53 11.65
CA GLU A 24 -8.80 8.13 12.95
C GLU A 24 -7.81 9.27 13.19
N MET A 25 -8.21 10.20 14.06
CA MET A 25 -7.34 11.27 14.52
C MET A 25 -6.55 10.77 15.74
N ARG A 26 -5.23 10.85 15.69
CA ARG A 26 -4.35 10.53 16.81
C ARG A 26 -4.31 11.67 17.82
N GLU A 27 -3.80 11.40 19.01
CA GLU A 27 -3.62 12.38 20.09
C GLU A 27 -2.69 13.55 19.70
N ASP A 28 -1.78 13.32 18.75
CA ASP A 28 -0.88 14.33 18.19
C ASP A 28 -1.55 15.27 17.17
N GLY A 29 -2.86 15.10 16.92
CA GLY A 29 -3.64 15.86 15.94
C GLY A 29 -3.44 15.39 14.50
N SER A 30 -2.60 14.38 14.24
CA SER A 30 -2.39 13.82 12.92
C SER A 30 -3.49 12.81 12.55
N ARG A 31 -3.93 12.82 11.29
CA ARG A 31 -4.89 11.84 10.77
C ARG A 31 -4.16 10.64 10.18
N ARG A 32 -4.49 9.44 10.66
CA ARG A 32 -3.78 8.20 10.30
C ARG A 32 -4.76 7.06 10.11
N THR A 33 -4.31 6.00 9.44
CA THR A 33 -5.18 4.86 9.14
C THR A 33 -5.32 3.96 10.35
N SER A 34 -6.55 3.65 10.77
CA SER A 34 -6.84 2.59 11.75
C SER A 34 -6.93 1.23 11.04
N GLN A 35 -7.47 1.22 9.82
CA GLN A 35 -7.51 0.07 8.92
C GLN A 35 -6.93 0.45 7.56
N TYR A 36 -6.13 -0.45 6.99
CA TYR A 36 -5.65 -0.33 5.62
C TYR A 36 -5.43 -1.73 5.09
N ASP A 37 -6.45 -2.26 4.41
CA ASP A 37 -6.45 -3.65 3.95
C ASP A 37 -6.51 -3.69 2.42
N ILE A 38 -5.75 -4.62 1.82
CA ILE A 38 -5.76 -4.88 0.38
C ILE A 38 -6.10 -6.36 0.17
N ASP A 39 -7.19 -6.62 -0.54
CA ASP A 39 -7.55 -7.97 -0.98
C ASP A 39 -6.80 -8.32 -2.28
N LEU A 40 -5.78 -9.18 -2.17
CA LEU A 40 -4.95 -9.57 -3.31
C LEU A 40 -5.67 -10.47 -4.32
N PHE A 41 -6.83 -11.04 -3.99
CA PHE A 41 -7.66 -11.74 -4.99
C PHE A 41 -8.48 -10.79 -5.86
N LYS A 42 -8.73 -9.57 -5.38
CA LYS A 42 -9.37 -8.50 -6.19
C LYS A 42 -8.35 -7.63 -6.89
N CYS A 43 -7.20 -7.40 -6.28
CA CYS A 43 -6.16 -6.56 -6.84
C CYS A 43 -5.71 -7.11 -8.20
N ILE A 44 -5.65 -6.22 -9.21
CA ILE A 44 -5.19 -6.56 -10.56
C ILE A 44 -3.78 -6.04 -10.87
N PHE A 45 -3.03 -5.58 -9.85
CA PHE A 45 -1.63 -5.16 -9.98
C PHE A 45 -1.42 -4.11 -11.09
N CYS A 46 -2.28 -3.08 -11.10
CA CYS A 46 -2.28 -2.05 -12.15
C CYS A 46 -1.40 -0.83 -11.83
N GLY A 47 -0.80 -0.74 -10.64
CA GLY A 47 0.04 0.39 -10.23
C GLY A 47 -0.68 1.73 -9.93
N PHE A 48 -1.98 1.87 -10.20
CA PHE A 48 -2.67 3.17 -10.02
C PHE A 48 -2.65 3.71 -8.59
N CYS A 49 -2.63 2.83 -7.59
CA CYS A 49 -2.56 3.25 -6.19
C CYS A 49 -1.20 3.89 -5.83
N GLU A 50 -0.12 3.47 -6.48
CA GLU A 50 1.21 4.04 -6.32
C GLU A 50 1.26 5.45 -6.92
N GLU A 51 0.80 5.60 -8.17
CA GLU A 51 0.76 6.88 -8.88
C GLU A 51 -0.17 7.91 -8.22
N ALA A 52 -1.30 7.45 -7.67
CA ALA A 52 -2.24 8.34 -7.00
C ALA A 52 -1.77 8.78 -5.60
N CYS A 53 -0.71 8.18 -5.04
CA CYS A 53 -0.29 8.48 -3.68
C CYS A 53 0.56 9.77 -3.63
N PRO A 54 0.08 10.85 -2.98
CA PRO A 54 0.78 12.14 -2.98
C PRO A 54 2.06 12.16 -2.12
N VAL A 55 2.30 11.10 -1.34
CA VAL A 55 3.37 11.01 -0.34
C VAL A 55 4.14 9.69 -0.44
N ASP A 56 3.95 8.95 -1.54
CA ASP A 56 4.58 7.65 -1.79
C ASP A 56 4.49 6.69 -0.59
N ALA A 57 3.28 6.53 -0.04
CA ALA A 57 3.04 5.66 1.10
C ALA A 57 2.76 4.20 0.72
N ILE A 58 2.18 3.97 -0.46
CA ILE A 58 1.97 2.65 -1.05
C ILE A 58 2.80 2.56 -2.33
N VAL A 59 3.46 1.42 -2.53
CA VAL A 59 4.34 1.13 -3.65
C VAL A 59 4.18 -0.33 -4.04
N GLU A 60 4.33 -0.63 -5.33
CA GLU A 60 4.33 -1.98 -5.85
C GLU A 60 5.75 -2.58 -5.72
N THR A 61 5.86 -3.66 -4.95
CA THR A 61 7.14 -4.34 -4.73
C THR A 61 7.44 -5.33 -5.85
N GLN A 62 8.72 -5.66 -6.05
CA GLN A 62 9.16 -6.71 -7.00
C GLN A 62 8.96 -8.14 -6.46
N ILE A 63 7.93 -8.35 -5.64
CA ILE A 63 7.58 -9.66 -5.08
C ILE A 63 6.45 -10.20 -5.94
N PHE A 64 6.67 -11.35 -6.56
CA PHE A 64 5.69 -11.98 -7.45
C PHE A 64 5.17 -13.31 -6.89
N ASP A 65 5.90 -13.91 -5.95
CA ASP A 65 5.62 -15.23 -5.40
C ASP A 65 4.72 -15.14 -4.18
N TYR A 66 3.41 -15.02 -4.42
CA TYR A 66 2.40 -15.12 -3.38
C TYR A 66 1.73 -16.49 -3.40
N ALA A 67 1.71 -17.16 -2.25
CA ALA A 67 0.97 -18.39 -2.04
C ALA A 67 0.04 -18.22 -0.84
N PHE A 68 -1.25 -18.52 -1.04
CA PHE A 68 -2.27 -18.46 0.00
C PHE A 68 -2.93 -19.82 0.13
N GLU A 69 -3.05 -20.32 1.37
CA GLU A 69 -3.72 -21.59 1.66
C GLU A 69 -5.22 -21.42 1.90
N SER A 70 -5.68 -20.19 2.14
CA SER A 70 -7.08 -19.85 2.38
C SER A 70 -7.42 -18.49 1.77
N ARG A 71 -8.71 -18.25 1.54
CA ARG A 71 -9.21 -16.96 1.07
C ARG A 71 -8.89 -15.84 2.05
N ASP A 72 -9.04 -16.07 3.34
CA ASP A 72 -8.74 -15.03 4.35
C ASP A 72 -7.26 -14.66 4.37
N GLY A 73 -6.38 -15.57 3.92
CA GLY A 73 -4.96 -15.31 3.73
C GLY A 73 -4.63 -14.34 2.60
N SER A 74 -5.55 -14.07 1.66
CA SER A 74 -5.33 -13.15 0.54
C SER A 74 -5.44 -11.67 0.93
N VAL A 75 -5.95 -11.37 2.12
CA VAL A 75 -6.11 -9.99 2.60
C VAL A 75 -4.86 -9.55 3.34
N LEU A 76 -4.11 -8.62 2.74
CA LEU A 76 -2.98 -7.99 3.41
C LEU A 76 -3.47 -6.86 4.31
N THR A 77 -3.28 -7.05 5.61
CA THR A 77 -3.59 -6.02 6.62
C THR A 77 -2.52 -4.94 6.66
N LYS A 78 -2.87 -3.78 7.23
CA LYS A 78 -1.95 -2.65 7.45
C LYS A 78 -0.61 -3.09 8.06
N LYS A 79 -0.66 -3.93 9.09
CA LYS A 79 0.53 -4.43 9.78
C LYS A 79 1.42 -5.21 8.81
N ARG A 80 0.82 -6.11 8.03
CA ARG A 80 1.56 -6.94 7.07
C ARG A 80 2.19 -6.12 5.95
N LEU A 81 1.48 -5.10 5.45
CA LEU A 81 2.00 -4.19 4.43
C LEU A 81 3.22 -3.41 4.95
N LEU A 82 3.18 -2.93 6.19
CA LEU A 82 4.32 -2.25 6.82
C LEU A 82 5.52 -3.20 7.02
N GLU A 83 5.28 -4.44 7.43
CA GLU A 83 6.33 -5.47 7.56
C GLU A 83 7.01 -5.75 6.21
N ILE A 84 6.23 -5.93 5.14
CA ILE A 84 6.75 -6.16 3.78
C ILE A 84 7.56 -4.94 3.32
N GLY A 85 7.05 -3.72 3.55
CA GLY A 85 7.73 -2.49 3.18
C GLY A 85 9.09 -2.33 3.89
N GLU A 86 9.17 -2.68 5.17
CA GLU A 86 10.43 -2.60 5.92
C GLU A 86 11.44 -3.67 5.45
N GLN A 87 10.99 -4.91 5.23
CA GLN A 87 11.85 -6.00 4.75
C GLN A 87 12.45 -5.72 3.36
N ASN A 88 11.70 -5.01 2.51
CA ASN A 88 12.07 -4.77 1.11
C ASN A 88 12.52 -3.33 0.85
N LYS A 89 12.74 -2.54 1.91
CA LYS A 89 13.04 -1.11 1.82
C LYS A 89 14.18 -0.78 0.85
N LYS A 90 15.27 -1.54 0.90
CA LYS A 90 16.43 -1.32 0.01
C LYS A 90 16.09 -1.52 -1.46
N ALA A 91 15.33 -2.57 -1.77
CA ALA A 91 14.91 -2.85 -3.15
C ALA A 91 13.94 -1.78 -3.66
N ILE A 92 12.96 -1.40 -2.82
CA ILE A 92 12.02 -0.32 -3.12
C ILE A 92 12.77 1.00 -3.40
N ASP A 93 13.67 1.41 -2.51
CA ASP A 93 14.41 2.66 -2.64
C ASP A 93 15.28 2.67 -3.92
N GLN A 94 15.88 1.52 -4.29
CA GLN A 94 16.66 1.37 -5.52
C GLN A 94 15.77 1.51 -6.77
N THR A 95 14.65 0.79 -6.83
CA THR A 95 13.72 0.88 -7.97
C THR A 95 13.18 2.29 -8.15
N LYS A 96 12.85 2.98 -7.04
CA LYS A 96 12.41 4.38 -7.08
C LYS A 96 13.49 5.33 -7.60
N LEU A 97 14.75 5.11 -7.22
CA LEU A 97 15.86 5.92 -7.72
C LEU A 97 16.02 5.76 -9.24
N GLU A 98 15.92 4.54 -9.73
CA GLU A 98 16.02 4.23 -11.17
C GLU A 98 14.87 4.87 -11.96
N ASP A 99 13.66 4.85 -11.42
CA ASP A 99 12.46 5.38 -12.07
C ASP A 99 12.33 6.92 -11.96
N SER A 100 12.99 7.54 -10.99
CA SER A 100 12.93 8.99 -10.72
C SER A 100 13.33 9.89 -11.90
N LYS A 101 13.99 9.34 -12.92
CA LYS A 101 14.34 10.05 -14.15
C LYS A 101 13.15 10.23 -15.08
N TYR A 102 12.13 9.38 -14.96
CA TYR A 102 11.01 9.28 -15.91
C TYR A 102 9.65 9.65 -15.31
N ARG A 103 9.55 9.75 -13.97
CA ARG A 103 8.43 10.40 -13.26
C ARG A 103 8.65 11.90 -13.14
#